data_AF-A0A2S5KD08-F1
#
_entry.id   AF-A0A2S5KD08-F1
#
_cell.length_a   1.000
_cell.length_b   1.000
_cell.length_c   1.000
_cell.angle_alpha   90.00
_cell.angle_beta   90.00
_cell.angle_gamma   90.00
#
_symmetry.space_group_name_H-M   'P 1'
#
loop_
_entity.id
_entity.type
_entity.pdbx_description
1 polymer ?
#
loop_
_entity_poly.entity_id
_entity_poly.type
_entity_poly.pdbx_seq_one_letter_code
_entity_poly.pdbx_strand_id
1 'polypeptide(L)'
;MKILVIAAGLLACQIAPAWSESEFQITCPGRATMTVSRASYGLSTLMWPKRHFQVAAGQQRFHLEGGDSVAITRFRNGDRLVINKESGETFFVYAQSDKLVPCQRSVKRDAAIVSLDRYDDRQHASS
;
A
#
# COMPACT_ATOMS: atom_id res chain seq x y z
N MET A 1 19.40 -0.04 -42.79
CA MET A 1 18.03 -0.33 -42.28
C MET A 1 18.00 -1.07 -40.94
N LYS A 2 18.85 -2.07 -40.66
CA LYS A 2 18.83 -2.81 -39.38
C LYS A 2 19.08 -1.94 -38.12
N ILE A 3 19.99 -0.97 -38.19
CA ILE A 3 20.35 -0.11 -37.04
C ILE A 3 19.19 0.81 -36.62
N LEU A 4 18.42 1.32 -37.58
CA LEU A 4 17.24 2.16 -37.31
C LEU A 4 16.14 1.38 -36.58
N VAL A 5 15.97 0.09 -36.91
CA VAL A 5 15.00 -0.79 -36.23
C VAL A 5 15.45 -1.10 -34.80
N ILE A 6 16.75 -1.30 -34.58
CA ILE A 6 17.31 -1.53 -33.24
C ILE A 6 17.19 -0.27 -32.36
N ALA A 7 17.50 0.90 -32.92
CA ALA A 7 17.35 2.17 -32.22
C ALA A 7 15.88 2.47 -31.86
N ALA A 8 14.94 2.20 -32.77
CA ALA A 8 13.51 2.33 -32.51
C ALA A 8 13.03 1.37 -31.39
N GLY A 9 13.56 0.14 -31.37
CA GLY A 9 13.27 -0.82 -30.29
C GLY A 9 13.79 -0.38 -28.92
N LEU A 10 14.98 0.22 -28.86
CA LEU A 10 15.57 0.72 -27.62
C LEU A 10 14.85 1.96 -27.06
N LEU A 11 14.32 2.83 -27.92
CA LEU A 11 13.48 3.96 -27.48
C LEU A 11 12.15 3.50 -26.88
N ALA A 12 11.59 2.38 -27.35
CA ALA A 12 10.32 1.84 -26.84
C ALA A 12 10.45 1.21 -25.43
N CYS A 13 11.66 0.84 -24.98
CA CYS A 13 11.88 0.29 -23.65
C CYS A 13 11.97 1.34 -22.52
N GLN A 14 12.04 2.63 -22.84
CA GLN A 14 12.21 3.70 -21.83
C GLN A 14 10.92 4.07 -21.09
N ILE A 15 9.77 3.50 -21.49
CA ILE A 15 8.46 3.85 -20.96
C ILE A 15 7.89 2.81 -20.00
N ALA A 16 8.71 1.87 -19.50
CA ALA A 16 8.26 0.98 -18.44
C ALA A 16 7.93 1.85 -17.21
N PRO A 17 6.66 1.96 -16.79
CA PRO A 17 6.34 2.68 -15.57
C PRO A 17 7.09 1.98 -14.44
N ALA A 18 7.97 2.71 -13.75
CA ALA A 18 8.44 2.25 -12.45
C ALA A 18 7.18 2.00 -11.63
N TRP A 19 7.06 0.80 -11.05
CA TRP A 19 5.91 0.44 -10.22
C TRP A 19 5.96 1.33 -8.99
N SER A 20 5.34 2.50 -9.11
CA SER A 20 5.39 3.53 -8.09
C SER A 20 4.69 3.00 -6.84
N GLU A 21 5.36 3.19 -5.70
CA GLU A 21 4.71 2.98 -4.42
C GLU A 21 3.48 3.88 -4.35
N SER A 22 2.43 3.39 -3.72
CA SER A 22 1.16 4.09 -3.71
C SER A 22 0.57 4.18 -2.34
N GLU A 23 -0.22 5.22 -2.09
CA GLU A 23 -0.88 5.42 -0.82
C GLU A 23 -2.31 5.90 -0.98
N PHE A 24 -3.09 5.67 0.06
CA PHE A 24 -4.43 6.22 0.22
C PHE A 24 -4.74 6.34 1.71
N GLN A 25 -5.72 7.17 2.04
CA GLN A 25 -6.18 7.36 3.41
C GLN A 25 -7.52 6.67 3.61
N ILE A 26 -7.72 6.16 4.83
CA ILE A 26 -9.00 5.64 5.30
C ILE A 26 -9.40 6.36 6.58
N THR A 27 -10.67 6.74 6.66
CA THR A 27 -11.28 7.31 7.86
C THR A 27 -12.34 6.33 8.35
N CYS A 28 -12.07 5.70 9.49
CA CYS A 28 -12.92 4.68 10.09
C CYS A 28 -13.36 5.14 11.50
N PRO A 29 -14.60 4.85 11.93
CA PRO A 29 -15.03 5.07 13.31
C PRO A 29 -14.09 4.43 14.34
N GLY A 30 -13.72 5.18 15.38
CA GLY A 30 -12.92 4.68 16.51
C GLY A 30 -11.40 4.86 16.39
N ARG A 31 -10.88 5.39 15.28
CA ARG A 31 -9.45 5.70 15.12
C ARG A 31 -9.26 6.98 14.31
N ALA A 32 -8.15 7.68 14.54
CA ALA A 32 -7.72 8.76 13.66
C ALA A 32 -7.53 8.26 12.22
N THR A 33 -7.60 9.17 11.24
CA THR A 33 -7.35 8.86 9.83
C THR A 33 -6.05 8.09 9.68
N MET A 34 -6.14 6.95 8.99
CA MET A 34 -5.01 6.08 8.76
C MET A 34 -4.53 6.24 7.31
N THR A 35 -3.22 6.17 7.12
CA THR A 35 -2.60 6.09 5.79
C THR A 35 -2.20 4.65 5.52
N VAL A 36 -2.64 4.13 4.39
CA VAL A 36 -2.26 2.81 3.89
C VAL A 36 -1.33 3.02 2.72
N SER A 37 -0.10 2.53 2.82
CA SER A 37 0.85 2.57 1.71
C SER A 37 1.11 1.15 1.20
N ARG A 38 1.28 1.02 -0.11
CA ARG A 38 1.60 -0.23 -0.81
C ARG A 38 2.88 -0.01 -1.58
N ALA A 39 3.92 -0.68 -1.11
CA ALA A 39 5.21 -0.66 -1.75
C ALA A 39 5.33 -1.82 -2.75
N SER A 40 6.39 -1.76 -3.56
CA SER A 40 6.77 -2.85 -4.43
C SER A 40 6.98 -4.15 -3.64
N TYR A 41 6.88 -5.29 -4.32
CA TYR A 41 7.01 -6.64 -3.71
C TYR A 41 5.93 -7.02 -2.70
N GLY A 42 4.80 -6.30 -2.71
CA GLY A 42 3.61 -6.67 -1.94
C GLY A 42 3.62 -6.21 -0.49
N LEU A 43 4.58 -5.39 -0.05
CA LEU A 43 4.54 -4.84 1.30
C LEU A 43 3.38 -3.84 1.43
N SER A 44 2.60 -3.96 2.50
CA SER A 44 1.59 -2.95 2.86
C SER A 44 1.85 -2.43 4.27
N THR A 45 1.70 -1.11 4.44
CA THR A 45 1.86 -0.44 5.73
C THR A 45 0.57 0.24 6.14
N LEU A 46 0.39 0.45 7.44
CA LEU A 46 -0.72 1.20 8.03
C LEU A 46 -0.17 2.12 9.11
N MET A 47 -0.43 3.41 8.95
CA MET A 47 0.10 4.46 9.82
C MET A 47 -1.00 5.36 10.35
N TRP A 48 -0.92 5.75 11.62
CA TRP A 48 -1.76 6.80 12.18
C TRP A 48 -1.09 7.53 13.36
N PRO A 49 -1.52 8.76 13.66
CA PRO A 49 -0.94 9.53 14.75
C PRO A 49 -1.12 8.89 16.13
N LYS A 50 -0.21 9.09 17.09
CA LYS A 50 1.03 9.90 16.98
C LYS A 50 2.26 9.10 16.52
N ARG A 51 2.33 7.81 16.81
CA ARG A 51 3.49 6.93 16.49
C ARG A 51 3.06 5.48 16.26
N HIS A 52 1.97 5.28 15.52
CA HIS A 52 1.51 3.94 15.21
C HIS A 52 1.87 3.56 13.78
N PHE A 53 2.49 2.39 13.66
CA PHE A 53 2.95 1.82 12.41
C PHE A 53 2.72 0.32 12.45
N GLN A 54 2.10 -0.22 11.41
CA GLN A 54 1.88 -1.64 11.23
C GLN A 54 2.27 -2.05 9.82
N VAL A 55 2.68 -3.30 9.67
CA VAL A 55 3.04 -3.89 8.38
C VAL A 55 2.21 -5.13 8.11
N ALA A 56 2.04 -5.44 6.83
CA ALA A 56 1.39 -6.63 6.33
C ALA A 56 2.16 -7.15 5.11
N ALA A 57 2.23 -8.47 5.00
CA ALA A 57 2.76 -9.14 3.81
C ALA A 57 1.61 -9.34 2.81
N GLY A 58 1.52 -8.45 1.82
CA GLY A 58 0.63 -8.63 0.69
C GLY A 58 -0.85 -8.45 0.98
N GLN A 59 -1.62 -8.83 -0.04
CA GLN A 59 -3.07 -8.89 0.00
C GLN A 59 -3.51 -10.29 -0.39
N GLN A 60 -4.36 -10.89 0.42
CA GLN A 60 -5.06 -12.10 0.06
C GLN A 60 -6.30 -11.72 -0.75
N ARG A 61 -6.50 -12.36 -1.90
CA ARG A 61 -7.64 -12.09 -2.79
C ARG A 61 -8.58 -13.26 -2.75
N PHE A 62 -9.87 -12.96 -2.59
CA PHE A 62 -10.93 -13.97 -2.52
C PHE A 62 -12.06 -13.56 -3.46
N HIS A 63 -12.70 -14.55 -4.06
CA HIS A 63 -14.03 -14.38 -4.64
C HIS A 63 -15.03 -14.89 -3.61
N LEU A 64 -16.00 -14.04 -3.26
CA LEU A 64 -17.11 -14.42 -2.40
C LEU A 64 -18.13 -15.22 -3.22
N GLU A 65 -18.95 -16.02 -2.54
CA GLU A 65 -20.00 -16.83 -3.20
C GLU A 65 -21.00 -15.98 -3.99
N GLY A 66 -21.20 -14.72 -3.59
CA GLY A 66 -22.03 -13.74 -4.30
C GLY A 66 -21.38 -13.12 -5.54
N GLY A 67 -20.16 -13.52 -5.92
CA GLY A 67 -19.44 -13.02 -7.10
C GLY A 67 -18.42 -11.91 -6.78
N ASP A 68 -18.61 -11.19 -5.68
CA ASP A 68 -17.73 -10.08 -5.29
C ASP A 68 -16.27 -10.50 -5.10
N SER A 69 -15.37 -9.79 -5.77
CA SER A 69 -13.93 -9.89 -5.52
C SER A 69 -13.50 -9.00 -4.35
N VAL A 70 -12.94 -9.59 -3.29
CA VAL A 70 -12.38 -8.84 -2.15
C VAL A 70 -10.87 -9.01 -2.02
N ALA A 71 -10.19 -7.92 -1.64
CA ALA A 71 -8.81 -7.92 -1.23
C ALA A 71 -8.71 -7.67 0.28
N ILE A 72 -8.07 -8.59 0.99
CA ILE A 72 -7.88 -8.54 2.44
C ILE A 72 -6.40 -8.35 2.75
N THR A 73 -6.08 -7.30 3.50
CA THR A 73 -4.74 -7.02 4.02
C THR A 73 -4.77 -7.28 5.52
N ARG A 74 -3.92 -8.19 6.01
CA ARG A 74 -3.85 -8.56 7.43
C ARG A 74 -2.59 -7.99 8.05
N PHE A 75 -2.75 -7.02 8.93
CA PHE A 75 -1.65 -6.37 9.63
C PHE A 75 -1.15 -7.21 10.80
N ARG A 76 0.13 -7.03 11.17
CA ARG A 76 0.79 -7.79 12.25
C ARG A 76 0.09 -7.67 13.61
N ASN A 77 -0.59 -6.56 13.89
CA ASN A 77 -1.36 -6.37 15.12
C ASN A 77 -2.73 -7.06 15.11
N GLY A 78 -3.11 -7.74 14.02
CA GLY A 78 -4.40 -8.41 13.87
C GLY A 78 -5.50 -7.56 13.22
N ASP A 79 -5.25 -6.27 12.95
CA ASP A 79 -6.16 -5.45 12.15
C ASP A 79 -6.27 -6.02 10.73
N ARG A 80 -7.46 -5.89 10.12
CA ARG A 80 -7.71 -6.31 8.74
C ARG A 80 -8.34 -5.18 7.95
N LEU A 81 -7.77 -4.88 6.79
CA LEU A 81 -8.36 -3.98 5.80
C LEU A 81 -8.97 -4.83 4.69
N VAL A 82 -10.26 -4.62 4.40
CA VAL A 82 -11.02 -5.34 3.38
C VAL A 82 -11.47 -4.32 2.33
N ILE A 83 -11.20 -4.62 1.06
CA ILE A 83 -11.58 -3.76 -0.06
C ILE A 83 -12.34 -4.60 -1.08
N ASN A 84 -13.57 -4.22 -1.40
CA ASN A 84 -14.24 -4.73 -2.59
C ASN A 84 -13.53 -4.15 -3.82
N LYS A 85 -13.07 -5.01 -4.73
CA LYS A 85 -12.27 -4.63 -5.88
C LYS A 85 -13.10 -4.04 -7.02
N GLU A 86 -14.40 -4.30 -7.03
CA GLU A 86 -15.33 -3.82 -8.05
C GLU A 86 -15.91 -2.46 -7.64
N SER A 87 -16.51 -2.37 -6.45
CA SER A 87 -17.12 -1.13 -5.95
C SER A 87 -16.10 -0.16 -5.34
N GLY A 88 -14.94 -0.66 -4.88
CA GLY A 88 -13.98 0.12 -4.13
C GLY A 88 -14.38 0.37 -2.67
N GLU A 89 -15.52 -0.17 -2.22
CA GLU A 89 -15.96 -0.09 -0.83
C GLU A 89 -14.90 -0.65 0.10
N THR A 90 -14.68 0.06 1.20
CA THR A 90 -13.55 -0.17 2.09
C THR A 90 -14.06 -0.36 3.51
N PHE A 91 -13.62 -1.44 4.11
CA PHE A 91 -13.99 -1.83 5.46
C PHE A 91 -12.75 -2.13 6.28
N PHE A 92 -12.86 -1.93 7.58
CA PHE A 92 -11.82 -2.22 8.56
C PHE A 92 -12.37 -3.13 9.65
N VAL A 93 -11.58 -4.12 10.03
CA VAL A 93 -11.85 -4.99 11.17
C VAL A 93 -10.73 -4.80 12.17
N TYR A 94 -11.07 -4.26 13.33
CA TYR A 94 -10.10 -4.05 14.40
C TYR A 94 -9.63 -5.39 14.98
N ALA A 95 -8.39 -5.43 15.46
CA ALA A 95 -7.85 -6.57 16.17
C ALA A 95 -8.80 -7.07 17.27
N GLN A 96 -8.93 -8.39 17.39
CA GLN A 96 -9.82 -9.06 18.36
C GLN A 96 -11.32 -8.77 18.18
N SER A 97 -11.70 -8.22 17.02
CA SER A 97 -13.09 -8.06 16.63
C SER A 97 -13.36 -8.79 15.31
N ASP A 98 -14.62 -9.19 15.12
CA ASP A 98 -15.14 -9.66 13.84
C ASP A 98 -16.13 -8.67 13.22
N LYS A 99 -16.26 -7.47 13.81
CA LYS A 99 -17.11 -6.42 13.27
C LYS A 99 -16.48 -5.79 12.04
N LEU A 100 -17.19 -5.88 10.92
CA LEU A 100 -16.86 -5.17 9.69
C LEU A 100 -17.32 -3.71 9.81
N VAL A 101 -16.36 -2.78 9.83
CA VAL A 101 -16.63 -1.34 9.98
C VAL A 101 -16.44 -0.63 8.64
N PRO A 102 -17.45 0.06 8.10
CA PRO A 102 -17.29 0.83 6.86
C PRO A 102 -16.38 2.04 7.09
N CYS A 103 -15.55 2.34 6.10
CA CYS A 103 -14.62 3.46 6.13
C CYS A 103 -14.74 4.30 4.87
N GLN A 104 -14.58 5.61 5.00
CA GLN A 104 -14.37 6.48 3.85
C GLN A 104 -12.94 6.30 3.35
N ARG A 105 -12.76 6.20 2.03
CA ARG A 105 -11.45 6.06 1.39
C ARG A 105 -11.17 7.24 0.49
N SER A 106 -9.96 7.81 0.61
CA SER A 106 -9.50 8.82 -0.34
C SER A 106 -9.04 8.20 -1.66
N VAL A 107 -8.82 9.04 -2.67
CA VAL A 107 -8.25 8.60 -3.95
C VAL A 107 -6.82 8.10 -3.72
N LYS A 108 -6.49 7.00 -4.42
CA LYS A 108 -5.13 6.44 -4.45
C LYS A 108 -4.17 7.39 -5.18
N ARG A 109 -2.99 7.60 -4.62
CA ARG A 109 -1.94 8.48 -5.17
C ARG A 109 -0.59 7.77 -5.14
N ASP A 110 0.37 8.29 -5.89
CA ASP A 110 1.76 7.87 -5.75
C ASP A 110 2.31 8.35 -4.40
N ALA A 111 3.03 7.48 -3.72
CA ALA A 111 3.69 7.82 -2.48
C ALA A 111 4.86 8.78 -2.77
N ALA A 112 5.05 9.78 -1.91
CA ALA A 112 6.13 10.74 -2.07
C ALA A 112 7.49 10.04 -1.91
N ILE A 113 8.35 10.14 -2.93
CA ILE A 113 9.73 9.67 -2.84
C ILE A 113 10.50 10.65 -1.96
N VAL A 114 10.86 10.20 -0.76
CA VAL A 114 11.75 10.96 0.13
C VAL A 114 13.18 10.52 -0.15
N SER A 115 14.03 11.45 -0.59
CA SER A 115 15.47 11.23 -0.65
C SER A 115 16.01 11.25 0.78
N LEU A 116 16.43 10.09 1.28
CA LEU A 116 17.12 9.98 2.55
C LEU A 116 18.61 10.14 2.31
N ASP A 117 19.27 10.97 3.11
CA ASP A 117 20.71 11.00 3.14
C ASP A 117 21.26 9.63 3.55
N ARG A 118 22.38 9.25 2.96
CA ARG A 118 23.03 7.98 3.30
C ARG A 118 23.38 7.99 4.78
N TYR A 119 22.89 7.00 5.52
CA TYR A 119 23.28 6.78 6.90
C TYR A 119 24.79 6.48 6.97
N ASP A 120 25.54 7.31 7.71
CA ASP A 120 26.98 7.13 7.95
C ASP A 120 27.20 6.76 9.42
N ASP A 121 27.43 5.47 9.66
CA ASP A 121 27.69 4.91 11.00
C ASP A 121 28.88 5.58 11.70
N ARG A 122 29.81 6.21 10.96
CA ARG A 122 31.01 6.85 11.52
C ARG A 122 30.71 8.16 12.26
N GLN A 123 29.55 8.77 12.03
CA GLN A 123 29.15 10.02 12.66
C GLN A 123 28.58 9.83 14.07
N HIS A 124 28.21 8.60 14.44
CA HIS A 124 27.78 8.25 15.79
C HIS A 124 28.80 7.29 16.40
N ALA A 125 29.96 7.82 16.80
CA ALA A 125 30.81 7.11 17.75
C ALA A 125 29.97 6.87 19.02
N SER A 126 29.75 5.59 19.35
CA SER A 126 29.10 5.18 20.59
C SER A 126 29.88 5.73 21.78
N SER A 127 29.27 6.66 22.53
CA SER A 127 29.72 7.04 23.88
C SER A 127 29.51 5.89 24.87
#